data_AF-E1TFE9-F1
#
_entry.id   AF-E1TFE9-F1
#
_cell.length_a   1.000
_cell.length_b   1.000
_cell.length_c   1.000
_cell.angle_alpha   90.00
_cell.angle_beta   90.00
_cell.angle_gamma   90.00
#
_symmetry.space_group_name_H-M   'P 1'
#
loop_
_entity.id
_entity.type
_entity.pdbx_description
1 polymer ?
#
loop_
_entity_poly.entity_id
_entity_poly.type
_entity_poly.pdbx_seq_one_letter_code
_entity_poly.pdbx_strand_id
1 'polypeptide(L)'
;MQRKENGSAHRGQQMNHKTRDFPARAGAQSAACADLLPRQTHSVAGDVRRRQQRLTAARAGLTGLTRPTESARRALAALRRRGPRREAGVAVVEFGLILPLLLLLVFGMVEFSIALYDKAVITNASREAARAGVMYKVPPLTPAQITTVAQNYASTYLITFGTSTPVSVAVDQSSGTTTGQPLKVTLTYSYSGVGLGSIVTQLVGSVPITAVTTMNYE
;
A
#
# COMPACT_ATOMS: atom_id res chain seq x y z
N MET A 1 -51.39 31.55 -36.90
CA MET A 1 -51.81 30.13 -36.82
C MET A 1 -50.92 29.42 -35.81
N GLN A 2 -51.39 29.28 -34.58
CA GLN A 2 -50.75 28.49 -33.54
C GLN A 2 -51.27 27.05 -33.64
N ARG A 3 -50.39 26.05 -33.68
CA ARG A 3 -50.77 24.65 -33.51
C ARG A 3 -49.98 24.06 -32.35
N LYS A 4 -50.67 23.95 -31.21
CA LYS A 4 -50.31 23.14 -30.05
C LYS A 4 -50.54 21.66 -30.41
N GLU A 5 -49.56 20.82 -30.13
CA GLU A 5 -49.73 19.40 -29.78
C GLU A 5 -48.69 19.15 -28.65
N ASN A 6 -49.07 19.06 -27.36
CA ASN A 6 -49.55 17.85 -26.67
C ASN A 6 -48.86 16.58 -27.22
N GLY A 7 -47.98 15.89 -26.48
CA GLY A 7 -48.19 15.41 -25.11
C GLY A 7 -48.41 13.89 -25.19
N SER A 8 -47.34 13.12 -25.02
CA SER A 8 -47.31 11.67 -24.77
C SER A 8 -45.86 11.19 -24.90
N ALA A 9 -45.32 10.28 -24.12
CA ALA A 9 -45.80 9.57 -22.96
C ALA A 9 -44.53 9.04 -22.26
N HIS A 10 -44.56 9.06 -20.93
CA HIS A 10 -43.64 8.31 -20.10
C HIS A 10 -43.54 6.86 -20.60
N ARG A 11 -42.34 6.44 -21.00
CA ARG A 11 -41.98 5.02 -21.08
C ARG A 11 -40.82 4.78 -20.12
N GLY A 12 -41.18 4.62 -18.85
CA GLY A 12 -40.31 4.05 -17.84
C GLY A 12 -40.01 2.61 -18.25
N GLN A 13 -38.84 2.40 -18.83
CA GLN A 13 -38.30 1.07 -19.08
C GLN A 13 -37.52 0.64 -17.84
N GLN A 14 -38.27 0.26 -16.80
CA GLN A 14 -37.79 -0.65 -15.76
C GLN A 14 -37.63 -2.05 -16.36
N MET A 15 -36.82 -2.90 -15.70
CA MET A 15 -36.48 -4.32 -15.95
C MET A 15 -35.08 -4.50 -16.57
N ASN A 16 -34.13 -5.25 -16.01
CA ASN A 16 -34.13 -6.15 -14.85
C ASN A 16 -32.67 -6.27 -14.37
N HIS A 17 -32.36 -5.79 -13.17
CA HIS A 17 -31.14 -6.17 -12.47
C HIS A 17 -31.29 -7.63 -12.04
N LYS A 18 -30.66 -8.54 -12.77
CA LYS A 18 -30.55 -9.96 -12.42
C LYS A 18 -29.50 -10.08 -11.32
N THR A 19 -29.90 -9.79 -10.08
CA THR A 19 -29.16 -10.15 -8.87
C THR A 19 -29.05 -11.66 -8.82
N ARG A 20 -27.81 -12.17 -8.84
CA ARG A 20 -27.53 -13.59 -8.65
C ARG A 20 -27.60 -13.86 -7.16
N ASP A 21 -28.72 -14.44 -6.74
CA ASP A 21 -28.90 -14.99 -5.40
C ASP A 21 -27.92 -16.15 -5.19
N PHE A 22 -27.00 -15.96 -4.24
CA PHE A 22 -26.17 -17.04 -3.70
C PHE A 22 -26.96 -17.75 -2.60
N PRO A 23 -27.14 -19.08 -2.66
CA PRO A 23 -27.83 -19.80 -1.62
C PRO A 23 -26.97 -19.86 -0.34
N ALA A 24 -27.53 -19.34 0.75
CA ALA A 24 -27.08 -19.58 2.11
C ALA A 24 -27.23 -21.09 2.42
N ARG A 25 -26.11 -21.78 2.65
CA ARG A 25 -26.08 -23.12 3.24
C ARG A 25 -25.85 -23.00 4.74
N ALA A 26 -26.94 -23.15 5.49
CA ALA A 26 -26.97 -23.40 6.92
C ALA A 26 -27.26 -24.89 7.18
N GLY A 27 -26.61 -25.42 8.22
CA GLY A 27 -26.89 -26.73 8.82
C GLY A 27 -26.08 -27.88 8.20
N ALA A 28 -25.60 -28.88 8.94
CA ALA A 28 -25.61 -29.16 10.36
C ALA A 28 -24.57 -30.27 10.61
N GLN A 29 -23.83 -30.15 11.71
CA GLN A 29 -23.62 -31.19 12.72
C GLN A 29 -23.49 -32.67 12.27
N SER A 30 -22.32 -33.26 12.55
CA SER A 30 -22.13 -34.65 12.99
C SER A 30 -20.63 -34.80 13.29
N ALA A 31 -20.22 -34.77 14.56
CA ALA A 31 -20.18 -35.91 15.48
C ALA A 31 -19.09 -36.94 15.13
N ALA A 32 -18.25 -37.18 16.15
CA ALA A 32 -17.47 -38.38 16.41
C ALA A 32 -16.31 -38.74 15.46
N CYS A 33 -15.12 -38.28 15.84
CA CYS A 33 -13.96 -39.17 15.91
C CYS A 33 -13.11 -38.74 17.10
N ALA A 34 -13.57 -39.14 18.28
CA ALA A 34 -12.69 -39.32 19.42
C ALA A 34 -11.92 -40.61 19.15
N ASP A 35 -10.58 -40.55 19.08
CA ASP A 35 -9.77 -41.50 19.85
C ASP A 35 -8.28 -41.15 19.84
N LEU A 36 -7.77 -41.13 21.07
CA LEU A 36 -6.42 -41.40 21.54
C LEU A 36 -5.23 -40.68 20.88
N LEU A 37 -4.84 -39.58 21.54
CA LEU A 37 -3.42 -39.42 21.90
C LEU A 37 -3.30 -39.13 23.41
N PRO A 38 -2.39 -39.82 24.12
CA PRO A 38 -2.35 -39.81 25.56
C PRO A 38 -1.86 -38.47 26.11
N ARG A 39 -2.68 -37.88 26.98
CA ARG A 39 -2.31 -36.85 27.95
C ARG A 39 -1.14 -37.34 28.81
N GLN A 40 0.04 -36.79 28.62
CA GLN A 40 1.04 -36.74 29.70
C GLN A 40 0.83 -35.47 30.52
N THR A 41 -0.20 -35.49 31.37
CA THR A 41 -0.28 -34.57 32.50
C THR A 41 0.72 -35.06 33.54
N HIS A 42 1.94 -34.53 33.49
CA HIS A 42 2.86 -34.65 34.61
C HIS A 42 2.15 -34.13 35.86
N SER A 43 1.98 -35.02 36.83
CA SER A 43 1.38 -34.74 38.13
C SER A 43 2.25 -33.73 38.90
N VAL A 44 1.90 -32.46 38.78
CA VAL A 44 2.50 -31.35 39.55
C VAL A 44 2.05 -31.39 41.03
N ALA A 45 1.18 -32.31 41.41
CA ALA A 45 0.62 -32.42 42.76
C ALA A 45 1.53 -33.17 43.76
N GLY A 46 2.53 -33.92 43.29
CA GLY A 46 3.46 -34.67 44.14
C GLY A 46 4.67 -33.88 44.66
N ASP A 47 5.01 -32.78 44.01
CA ASP A 47 6.32 -32.13 44.21
C ASP A 47 6.28 -30.90 45.14
N VAL A 48 5.08 -30.36 45.39
CA VAL A 48 4.90 -29.22 46.30
C VAL A 48 5.11 -29.64 47.77
N ARG A 49 4.75 -30.88 48.13
CA ARG A 49 4.89 -31.37 49.53
C ARG A 49 6.34 -31.64 49.95
N ARG A 50 7.24 -32.02 49.03
CA ARG A 50 8.67 -32.22 49.34
C ARG A 50 9.42 -30.90 49.51
N ARG A 51 8.96 -29.82 48.87
CA ARG A 51 9.55 -28.48 49.00
C ARG A 51 9.17 -27.79 50.32
N GLN A 52 7.96 -28.01 50.83
CA GLN A 52 7.52 -27.42 52.10
C GLN A 52 8.16 -28.05 53.35
N GLN A 53 8.58 -29.32 53.30
CA GLN A 53 9.25 -29.98 54.44
C GLN A 53 10.73 -29.58 54.62
N ARG A 54 11.42 -29.11 53.56
CA ARG A 54 12.79 -28.56 53.70
C ARG A 54 12.83 -27.10 54.15
N LEU A 55 11.74 -26.34 53.95
CA LEU A 55 11.65 -24.94 54.40
C LEU A 55 11.28 -24.80 55.87
N THR A 56 10.64 -25.80 56.46
CA THR A 56 10.27 -25.80 57.90
C THR A 56 11.44 -26.19 58.80
N ALA A 57 12.34 -27.08 58.38
CA ALA A 57 13.57 -27.38 59.12
C ALA A 57 14.59 -26.21 59.10
N ALA A 58 14.61 -25.39 58.06
CA ALA A 58 15.48 -24.21 57.99
C ALA A 58 15.06 -23.10 58.96
N ARG A 59 13.78 -23.04 59.36
CA ARG A 59 13.25 -22.03 60.30
C ARG A 59 13.60 -22.31 61.77
N ALA A 60 13.86 -23.56 62.13
CA ALA A 60 14.23 -23.94 63.50
C ALA A 60 15.71 -23.68 63.85
N GLY A 61 16.57 -23.40 62.87
CA GLY A 61 17.99 -23.07 63.08
C GLY A 61 18.34 -21.58 63.00
N LEU A 62 17.36 -20.70 62.79
CA LEU A 62 17.58 -19.27 62.53
C LEU A 62 17.36 -18.36 63.74
N THR A 63 16.95 -18.90 64.88
CA THR A 63 16.79 -18.14 66.14
C THR A 63 18.11 -17.80 66.84
N GLY A 64 19.27 -18.19 66.27
CA GLY A 64 20.60 -17.90 66.83
C GLY A 64 21.58 -17.18 65.90
N LEU A 65 21.20 -16.79 64.68
CA LEU A 65 22.12 -16.18 63.71
C LEU A 65 21.85 -14.68 63.54
N THR A 66 22.23 -13.88 64.53
CA THR A 66 22.16 -12.41 64.48
C THR A 66 23.23 -11.77 63.58
N ARG A 67 23.97 -12.54 62.79
CA ARG A 67 24.93 -12.01 61.82
C ARG A 67 24.84 -12.80 60.52
N PRO A 68 24.41 -12.19 59.40
CA PRO A 68 24.51 -12.84 58.10
C PRO A 68 25.99 -13.14 57.84
N THR A 69 26.32 -14.42 57.71
CA THR A 69 27.68 -14.87 57.41
C THR A 69 28.16 -14.22 56.11
N GLU A 70 29.43 -13.82 56.06
CA GLU A 70 30.02 -13.15 54.88
C GLU A 70 29.89 -13.99 53.60
N SER A 71 29.84 -15.33 53.74
CA SER A 71 29.61 -16.27 52.65
C SER A 71 28.23 -16.10 52.00
N ALA A 72 27.17 -15.90 52.78
CA ALA A 72 25.82 -15.65 52.26
C ALA A 72 25.74 -14.29 51.54
N ARG A 73 26.41 -13.26 52.08
CA ARG A 73 26.52 -11.93 51.44
C ARG A 73 27.28 -12.00 50.12
N ARG A 74 28.37 -12.78 50.05
CA ARG A 74 29.16 -12.99 48.83
C ARG A 74 28.37 -13.78 47.78
N ALA A 75 27.62 -14.81 48.19
CA ALA A 75 26.78 -15.60 47.28
C ALA A 75 25.65 -14.74 46.66
N LEU A 76 24.96 -13.93 47.46
CA LEU A 76 23.94 -13.00 46.97
C LEU A 76 24.53 -11.89 46.09
N ALA A 77 25.73 -11.38 46.41
CA ALA A 77 26.43 -10.40 45.58
C ALA A 77 26.89 -11.00 44.23
N ALA A 78 27.28 -12.28 44.20
CA ALA A 78 27.65 -12.98 42.97
C ALA A 78 26.44 -13.23 42.06
N LEU A 79 25.28 -13.57 42.61
CA LEU A 79 24.04 -13.74 41.85
C LEU A 79 23.53 -12.42 41.27
N ARG A 80 23.74 -11.30 41.97
CA ARG A 80 23.33 -9.95 41.52
C ARG A 80 24.20 -9.39 40.39
N ARG A 81 25.33 -10.01 40.06
CA ARG A 81 26.21 -9.60 38.94
C ARG A 81 25.92 -10.31 37.62
N ARG A 82 25.03 -11.31 37.61
CA ARG A 82 24.70 -12.09 36.40
C ARG A 82 23.38 -11.60 35.80
N GLY A 83 23.35 -10.33 35.42
CA GLY A 83 22.25 -9.78 34.63
C GLY A 83 22.42 -10.14 33.15
N PRO A 84 21.33 -10.42 32.40
CA PRO A 84 21.40 -10.70 30.97
C PRO A 84 21.64 -9.38 30.22
N ARG A 85 22.91 -9.00 29.97
CA ARG A 85 23.23 -7.64 29.52
C ARG A 85 24.31 -7.51 28.43
N ARG A 86 24.59 -8.55 27.64
CA ARG A 86 25.51 -8.41 26.49
C ARG A 86 24.92 -8.81 25.15
N GLU A 87 24.19 -9.92 25.07
CA GLU A 87 23.67 -10.43 23.79
C GLU A 87 22.54 -9.54 23.21
N ALA A 88 21.64 -9.04 24.05
CA ALA A 88 20.53 -8.18 23.59
C ALA A 88 20.99 -6.82 23.02
N GLY A 89 22.14 -6.29 23.46
CA GLY A 89 22.67 -5.02 22.95
C GLY A 89 23.30 -5.14 21.56
N VAL A 90 23.89 -6.28 21.25
CA VAL A 90 24.52 -6.55 19.95
C VAL A 90 23.47 -6.70 18.85
N ALA A 91 22.38 -7.44 19.13
CA ALA A 91 21.29 -7.64 18.18
C ALA A 91 20.62 -6.31 17.73
N VAL A 92 20.51 -5.33 18.64
CA VAL A 92 19.96 -4.00 18.30
C VAL A 92 20.86 -3.24 17.33
N VAL A 93 22.18 -3.38 17.46
CA VAL A 93 23.15 -2.72 16.58
C VAL A 93 23.17 -3.39 15.20
N GLU A 94 23.16 -4.72 15.14
CA GLU A 94 23.09 -5.47 13.88
C GLU A 94 21.82 -5.13 13.08
N PHE A 95 20.68 -5.08 13.77
CA PHE A 95 19.42 -4.66 13.14
C PHE A 95 19.47 -3.19 12.70
N GLY A 96 20.06 -2.31 13.52
CA GLY A 96 20.20 -0.88 13.20
C GLY A 96 21.04 -0.60 11.96
N LEU A 97 21.96 -1.49 11.59
CA LEU A 97 22.77 -1.37 10.36
C LEU A 97 22.05 -1.89 9.11
N ILE A 98 21.21 -2.92 9.25
CA ILE A 98 20.47 -3.51 8.11
C ILE A 98 19.21 -2.69 7.79
N LEU A 99 18.53 -2.17 8.81
CA LEU A 99 17.31 -1.39 8.68
C LEU A 99 17.40 -0.23 7.68
N PRO A 100 18.44 0.64 7.66
CA PRO A 100 18.52 1.73 6.69
C PRO A 100 18.62 1.23 5.24
N LEU A 101 19.34 0.13 4.99
CA LEU A 101 19.43 -0.48 3.66
C LEU A 101 18.08 -1.06 3.23
N LEU A 102 17.39 -1.75 4.15
CA LEU A 102 16.08 -2.31 3.90
C LEU A 102 15.03 -1.22 3.63
N LEU A 103 15.04 -0.14 4.41
CA LEU A 103 14.15 1.00 4.18
C LEU A 103 14.43 1.65 2.83
N LEU A 104 15.70 1.88 2.47
CA LEU A 104 16.06 2.43 1.16
C LEU A 104 15.55 1.56 0.01
N LEU A 105 15.66 0.24 0.13
CA LEU A 105 15.16 -0.70 -0.87
C LEU A 105 13.63 -0.63 -0.98
N VAL A 106 12.92 -0.66 0.14
CA VAL A 106 11.45 -0.62 0.16
C VAL A 106 10.93 0.72 -0.37
N PHE A 107 11.48 1.84 0.08
CA PHE A 107 11.10 3.16 -0.43
C PHE A 107 11.44 3.30 -1.92
N GLY A 108 12.60 2.80 -2.35
CA GLY A 108 12.98 2.77 -3.76
C GLY A 108 12.00 1.98 -4.62
N MET A 109 11.58 0.80 -4.17
CA MET A 109 10.58 -0.01 -4.86
C MET A 109 9.22 0.68 -4.95
N VAL A 110 8.75 1.28 -3.84
CA VAL A 110 7.46 1.97 -3.79
C VAL A 110 7.47 3.19 -4.72
N GLU A 111 8.47 4.06 -4.62
CA GLU A 111 8.55 5.25 -5.47
C GLU A 111 8.75 4.90 -6.95
N PHE A 112 9.53 3.86 -7.25
CA PHE A 112 9.68 3.37 -8.61
C PHE A 112 8.37 2.83 -9.18
N SER A 113 7.60 2.11 -8.36
CA SER A 113 6.28 1.58 -8.77
C SER A 113 5.31 2.69 -9.10
N ILE A 114 5.31 3.77 -8.32
CA ILE A 114 4.44 4.93 -8.57
C ILE A 114 4.89 5.68 -9.83
N ALA A 115 6.19 5.87 -10.05
CA ALA A 115 6.69 6.49 -11.28
C ALA A 115 6.28 5.71 -12.54
N LEU A 116 6.31 4.37 -12.48
CA LEU A 116 5.82 3.51 -13.56
C LEU A 116 4.30 3.58 -13.73
N TYR A 117 3.55 3.68 -12.63
CA TYR A 117 2.11 3.90 -12.68
C TYR A 117 1.77 5.23 -13.37
N ASP A 118 2.43 6.33 -13.00
CA ASP A 118 2.22 7.63 -13.63
C ASP A 118 2.57 7.61 -15.13
N LYS A 119 3.63 6.88 -15.51
CA LYS A 119 3.96 6.62 -16.92
C LYS A 119 2.80 5.97 -17.67
N ALA A 120 2.14 4.98 -17.06
CA ALA A 120 0.97 4.33 -17.66
C ALA A 120 -0.22 5.30 -17.75
N VAL A 121 -0.46 6.10 -16.71
CA VAL A 121 -1.52 7.11 -16.68
C VAL A 121 -1.36 8.14 -17.80
N ILE A 122 -0.18 8.74 -17.98
CA ILE A 122 0.04 9.73 -19.05
C ILE A 122 -0.06 9.10 -20.44
N THR A 123 0.28 7.82 -20.58
CA THR A 123 0.14 7.10 -21.84
C THR A 123 -1.35 6.91 -22.18
N ASN A 124 -2.15 6.51 -21.20
CA ASN A 124 -3.59 6.37 -21.36
C ASN A 124 -4.26 7.73 -21.59
N ALA A 125 -3.83 8.79 -20.89
CA ALA A 125 -4.31 10.14 -21.09
C ALA A 125 -4.06 10.66 -22.52
N SER A 126 -2.86 10.42 -23.05
CA SER A 126 -2.49 10.75 -24.43
C SER A 126 -3.40 10.05 -25.43
N ARG A 127 -3.66 8.75 -25.20
CA ARG A 127 -4.54 7.94 -26.06
C ARG A 127 -6.00 8.42 -26.00
N GLU A 128 -6.49 8.74 -24.82
CA GLU A 128 -7.87 9.20 -24.63
C GLU A 128 -8.10 10.57 -25.26
N ALA A 129 -7.14 11.49 -25.09
CA ALA A 129 -7.17 12.78 -25.75
C ALA A 129 -7.09 12.66 -27.28
N ALA A 130 -6.23 11.77 -27.80
CA ALA A 130 -6.16 11.49 -29.23
C ALA A 130 -7.50 10.95 -29.76
N ARG A 131 -8.13 9.99 -29.08
CA ARG A 131 -9.45 9.45 -29.45
C ARG A 131 -10.54 10.51 -29.46
N ALA A 132 -10.59 11.34 -28.42
CA ALA A 132 -11.55 12.43 -28.36
C ALA A 132 -11.33 13.46 -29.48
N GLY A 133 -10.06 13.67 -29.87
CA GLY A 133 -9.66 14.60 -30.92
C GLY A 133 -9.97 14.13 -32.33
N VAL A 134 -9.78 12.84 -32.65
CA VAL A 134 -10.02 12.31 -34.00
C VAL A 134 -11.48 12.10 -34.35
N MET A 135 -12.36 12.08 -33.35
CA MET A 135 -13.79 11.88 -33.54
C MET A 135 -14.40 13.00 -34.40
N TYR A 136 -15.07 12.63 -35.51
CA TYR A 136 -15.80 13.58 -36.34
C TYR A 136 -16.83 14.40 -35.52
N LYS A 137 -16.62 15.71 -35.46
CA LYS A 137 -17.56 16.69 -34.88
C LYS A 137 -17.60 17.95 -35.73
N VAL A 138 -18.75 18.64 -35.72
CA VAL A 138 -18.93 19.92 -36.41
C VAL A 138 -19.32 20.97 -35.36
N PRO A 139 -18.43 21.91 -34.98
CA PRO A 139 -17.03 22.05 -35.43
C PRO A 139 -16.08 20.98 -34.84
N PRO A 140 -14.92 20.71 -35.48
CA PRO A 140 -13.88 19.83 -34.94
C PRO A 140 -13.33 20.33 -33.60
N LEU A 141 -12.77 19.43 -32.78
CA LEU A 141 -12.17 19.82 -31.51
C LEU A 141 -10.94 20.69 -31.72
N THR A 142 -10.88 21.79 -30.97
CA THR A 142 -9.68 22.63 -30.95
C THR A 142 -8.55 21.96 -30.15
N PRO A 143 -7.28 22.32 -30.39
CA PRO A 143 -6.15 21.85 -29.59
C PRO A 143 -6.35 22.08 -28.09
N ALA A 144 -6.95 23.21 -27.70
CA ALA A 144 -7.24 23.53 -26.30
C ALA A 144 -8.22 22.53 -25.67
N GLN A 145 -9.29 22.14 -26.39
CA GLN A 145 -10.26 21.15 -25.90
C GLN A 145 -9.63 19.76 -25.73
N ILE A 146 -8.77 19.35 -26.67
CA ILE A 146 -8.03 18.08 -26.58
C ILE A 146 -7.06 18.11 -25.39
N THR A 147 -6.36 19.23 -25.19
CA THR A 147 -5.50 19.44 -24.02
C THR A 147 -6.28 19.34 -22.72
N THR A 148 -7.50 19.90 -22.64
CA THR A 148 -8.36 19.76 -21.46
C THR A 148 -8.74 18.31 -21.19
N VAL A 149 -9.03 17.51 -22.22
CA VAL A 149 -9.31 16.07 -22.05
C VAL A 149 -8.09 15.35 -21.45
N ALA A 150 -6.89 15.59 -22.00
CA ALA A 150 -5.64 15.02 -21.48
C ALA A 150 -5.37 15.44 -20.02
N GLN A 151 -5.54 16.73 -19.71
CA GLN A 151 -5.29 17.28 -18.37
C GLN A 151 -6.31 16.78 -17.35
N ASN A 152 -7.59 16.66 -17.72
CA ASN A 152 -8.62 16.10 -16.84
C ASN A 152 -8.32 14.64 -16.51
N TYR A 153 -7.92 13.85 -17.51
CA TYR A 153 -7.51 12.46 -17.29
C TYR A 153 -6.31 12.41 -16.35
N ALA A 154 -5.25 13.17 -16.65
CA ALA A 154 -4.05 13.21 -15.83
C ALA A 154 -4.34 13.66 -14.39
N SER A 155 -5.12 14.73 -14.20
CA SER A 155 -5.48 15.24 -12.87
C SER A 155 -6.33 14.27 -12.05
N THR A 156 -7.05 13.35 -12.70
CA THR A 156 -7.90 12.36 -12.02
C THR A 156 -7.09 11.16 -11.54
N TYR A 157 -6.10 10.74 -12.32
CA TYR A 157 -5.41 9.45 -12.10
C TYR A 157 -3.95 9.56 -11.69
N LEU A 158 -3.28 10.71 -11.87
CA LEU A 158 -1.90 10.89 -11.43
C LEU A 158 -1.79 10.90 -9.91
N ILE A 159 -0.73 10.27 -9.41
CA ILE A 159 -0.41 10.31 -7.98
C ILE A 159 0.60 11.43 -7.77
N THR A 160 0.23 12.46 -7.00
CA THR A 160 1.12 13.57 -6.66
C THR A 160 1.36 13.61 -5.16
N PHE A 161 2.61 13.85 -4.74
CA PHE A 161 2.98 13.92 -3.33
C PHE A 161 3.39 15.33 -2.93
N GLY A 162 2.40 16.20 -2.74
CA GLY A 162 2.58 17.58 -2.29
C GLY A 162 2.47 18.58 -3.43
N THR A 163 3.50 18.71 -4.26
CA THR A 163 3.47 19.64 -5.40
C THR A 163 2.88 18.97 -6.62
N SER A 164 1.67 19.37 -7.01
CA SER A 164 1.09 19.00 -8.28
C SER A 164 1.85 19.70 -9.42
N THR A 165 2.71 18.96 -10.12
CA THR A 165 3.34 19.43 -11.36
C THR A 165 2.32 19.32 -12.50
N PRO A 166 1.99 20.42 -13.20
CA PRO A 166 1.04 20.35 -14.30
C PRO A 166 1.61 19.52 -15.44
N VAL A 167 0.77 18.67 -16.04
CA VAL A 167 1.13 17.95 -17.28
C VAL A 167 1.15 18.94 -18.43
N SER A 168 2.27 18.98 -19.15
CA SER A 168 2.39 19.72 -20.40
C SER A 168 1.85 18.88 -21.55
N VAL A 169 0.94 19.45 -22.34
CA VAL A 169 0.30 18.77 -23.46
C VAL A 169 0.59 19.55 -24.73
N ALA A 170 1.16 18.88 -25.73
CA ALA A 170 1.35 19.40 -27.07
C ALA A 170 0.47 18.61 -28.04
N VAL A 171 -0.42 19.32 -28.72
CA VAL A 171 -1.35 18.76 -29.71
C VAL A 171 -0.94 19.29 -31.09
N ASP A 172 -0.59 18.37 -31.98
CA ASP A 172 -0.19 18.67 -33.35
C ASP A 172 -1.30 18.25 -34.31
N GLN A 173 -1.91 19.26 -34.94
CA GLN A 173 -2.94 19.16 -35.99
C GLN A 173 -2.47 19.83 -37.29
N SER A 174 -1.16 20.00 -37.48
CA SER A 174 -0.60 20.71 -38.63
C SER A 174 -0.97 20.09 -39.98
N SER A 175 -1.30 18.78 -40.00
CA SER A 175 -1.77 18.06 -41.19
C SER A 175 -3.25 18.30 -41.52
N GLY A 176 -3.96 19.09 -40.72
CA GLY A 176 -5.40 19.33 -40.84
C GLY A 176 -6.26 18.36 -40.04
N THR A 177 -7.58 18.59 -40.05
CA THR A 177 -8.58 17.85 -39.26
C THR A 177 -9.53 17.02 -40.11
N THR A 178 -9.21 16.83 -41.38
CA THR A 178 -9.99 15.99 -42.31
C THR A 178 -9.67 14.52 -42.11
N THR A 179 -10.65 13.66 -42.36
CA THR A 179 -10.50 12.20 -42.32
C THR A 179 -9.23 11.73 -43.04
N GLY A 180 -8.48 10.85 -42.39
CA GLY A 180 -7.20 10.31 -42.87
C GLY A 180 -5.96 11.09 -42.42
N GLN A 181 -6.09 12.34 -41.93
CA GLN A 181 -4.94 13.10 -41.45
C GLN A 181 -4.52 12.69 -40.03
N PRO A 182 -3.22 12.71 -39.70
CA PRO A 182 -2.75 12.35 -38.37
C PRO A 182 -2.94 13.48 -37.35
N LEU A 183 -3.51 13.14 -36.20
CA LEU A 183 -3.47 13.89 -34.95
C LEU A 183 -2.38 13.29 -34.06
N LYS A 184 -1.40 14.10 -33.64
CA LYS A 184 -0.37 13.67 -32.69
C LYS A 184 -0.52 14.40 -31.35
N VAL A 185 -0.65 13.65 -30.27
CA VAL A 185 -0.79 14.16 -28.90
C VAL A 185 0.41 13.73 -28.07
N THR A 186 1.19 14.70 -27.60
CA THR A 186 2.37 14.49 -26.75
C THR A 186 2.10 15.00 -25.35
N LEU A 187 2.24 14.14 -24.34
CA LEU A 187 2.16 14.49 -22.93
C LEU A 187 3.56 14.41 -22.32
N THR A 188 3.92 15.44 -21.55
CA THR A 188 5.16 15.50 -20.80
C THR A 188 4.85 15.79 -19.34
N TYR A 189 5.32 14.93 -18.45
CA TYR A 189 5.09 15.01 -17.03
C TYR A 189 6.39 14.90 -16.24
N SER A 190 6.66 15.84 -15.34
CA SER A 190 7.82 15.80 -14.46
C SER A 190 7.43 15.20 -13.12
N TYR A 191 7.85 13.95 -12.90
CA TYR A 191 7.61 13.24 -11.64
C TYR A 191 8.52 13.80 -10.53
N SER A 192 7.92 14.23 -9.42
CA SER A 192 8.65 14.58 -8.20
C SER A 192 8.18 13.68 -7.06
N GLY A 193 8.99 12.68 -6.70
CA GLY A 193 8.76 11.84 -5.53
C GLY A 193 8.92 12.61 -4.23
N VAL A 194 8.66 11.97 -3.09
CA VAL A 194 8.66 12.59 -1.74
C VAL A 194 9.98 12.38 -1.00
N GLY A 195 10.57 11.19 -1.11
CA GLY A 195 11.78 10.78 -0.39
C GLY A 195 13.00 10.69 -1.30
N LEU A 196 13.19 9.56 -1.98
CA LEU A 196 14.35 9.38 -2.85
C LEU A 196 14.19 10.21 -4.12
N GLY A 197 12.98 10.28 -4.67
CA GLY A 197 12.68 11.06 -5.87
C GLY A 197 12.93 12.56 -5.71
N SER A 198 12.67 13.15 -4.53
CA SER A 198 12.96 14.56 -4.26
C SER A 198 14.47 14.81 -4.19
N ILE A 199 15.22 13.93 -3.51
CA ILE A 199 16.69 13.99 -3.46
C ILE A 199 17.31 13.85 -4.85
N VAL A 200 16.86 12.85 -5.64
CA VAL A 200 17.34 12.62 -7.01
C VAL A 200 17.02 13.83 -7.90
N THR A 201 15.82 14.41 -7.77
CA THR A 201 15.44 15.61 -8.53
C THR A 201 16.29 16.82 -8.18
N GLN A 202 16.68 16.99 -6.91
CA GLN A 202 17.59 18.07 -6.50
C GLN A 202 19.02 17.86 -7.00
N LEU A 203 19.46 16.60 -7.12
CA LEU A 203 20.82 16.26 -7.54
C LEU A 203 21.00 16.26 -9.07
N VAL A 204 20.04 15.69 -9.80
CA VAL A 204 20.14 15.41 -11.24
C VAL A 204 19.20 16.30 -12.06
N GLY A 205 18.34 17.08 -11.40
CA GLY A 205 17.26 17.82 -12.04
C GLY A 205 16.03 16.93 -12.26
N SER A 206 14.89 17.56 -12.60
CA SER A 206 13.66 16.83 -12.91
C SER A 206 13.81 16.09 -14.23
N VAL A 207 13.58 14.77 -14.23
CA VAL A 207 13.57 13.97 -15.46
C VAL A 207 12.13 13.89 -15.99
N PRO A 208 11.82 14.50 -17.15
CA PRO A 208 10.47 14.46 -17.70
C PRO A 208 10.15 13.09 -18.28
N ILE A 209 8.95 12.62 -17.99
CA ILE A 209 8.35 11.41 -18.53
C ILE A 209 7.42 11.80 -19.68
N THR A 210 7.74 11.35 -20.90
CA THR A 210 6.99 11.69 -22.10
C THR A 210 6.17 10.51 -22.64
N ALA A 211 4.97 10.76 -23.12
CA ALA A 211 4.13 9.82 -23.86
C ALA A 211 3.61 10.46 -25.14
N VAL A 212 3.61 9.72 -26.25
CA VAL A 212 3.18 10.21 -27.56
C VAL A 212 2.18 9.21 -28.15
N THR A 213 1.04 9.71 -28.60
CA THR A 213 0.06 8.93 -29.35
C THR A 213 -0.27 9.65 -30.66
N THR A 214 -0.32 8.90 -31.76
CA THR A 214 -0.78 9.38 -33.05
C THR A 214 -1.99 8.56 -33.50
N MET A 215 -3.05 9.23 -33.93
CA MET A 215 -4.27 8.62 -34.49
C MET A 215 -4.70 9.39 -35.74
N ASN A 216 -5.37 8.74 -36.68
CA ASN A 216 -5.89 9.43 -37.87
C ASN A 216 -7.33 9.89 -37.60
N TYR A 217 -7.69 11.08 -38.10
CA TYR A 217 -9.08 11.55 -38.11
C TYR A 217 -9.97 10.55 -38.85
N GLU A 218 -11.14 10.24 -38.29
CA GLU A 218 -12.16 9.36 -38.88
C GLU A 218 -13.53 10.05 -38.93
#